data_AF-A0A524MC97-F1
#
_entry.id   AF-A0A524MC97-F1
#
_cell.length_a   1.000
_cell.length_b   1.000
_cell.length_c   1.000
_cell.angle_alpha   90.00
_cell.angle_beta   90.00
_cell.angle_gamma   90.00
#
_symmetry.space_group_name_H-M   'P 1'
#
loop_
_entity.id
_entity.type
_entity.pdbx_description
1 polymer ?
#
loop_
_entity_poly.entity_id
_entity_poly.type
_entity_poly.pdbx_seq_one_letter_code
_entity_poly.pdbx_strand_id
1 'polypeptide(L)'
;MARRDWEQGGILLGQPYVSEHRYEAFIIEWIKKEFHSASIQREMHLHGRRPDIVVMNDSAMELIVEVKEEKWGYALEQAKYWKNLRISRRVCIGMPKWVWGKMLPRNRNMIRESGIGFLGADESGNITHYAIPKDQNGKQIHWPSSVSFY
;
A
#
# COMPACT_ATOMS: atom_id res chain seq x y z
N MET A 1 -2.57 -26.79 -26.68
CA MET A 1 -2.48 -26.86 -25.21
C MET A 1 -1.87 -25.56 -24.72
N ALA A 2 -2.64 -24.80 -23.93
CA ALA A 2 -2.34 -23.42 -23.54
C ALA A 2 -1.11 -23.35 -22.61
N ARG A 3 -0.05 -22.68 -23.08
CA ARG A 3 1.10 -22.25 -22.29
C ARG A 3 0.75 -20.95 -21.56
N ARG A 4 1.08 -20.91 -20.26
CA ARG A 4 1.66 -19.79 -19.50
C ARG A 4 1.37 -18.38 -20.03
N ASP A 5 0.39 -17.71 -19.42
CA ASP A 5 0.33 -16.25 -19.29
C ASP A 5 -0.23 -16.05 -17.86
N TRP A 6 0.51 -15.66 -16.83
CA TRP A 6 0.52 -14.29 -16.29
C TRP A 6 1.42 -14.18 -15.03
N GLU A 7 2.23 -15.21 -14.70
CA GLU A 7 3.11 -15.22 -13.51
C GLU A 7 4.58 -14.82 -13.79
N GLN A 8 4.95 -14.57 -15.04
CA GLN A 8 6.31 -14.11 -15.35
C GLN A 8 6.36 -12.58 -15.41
N GLY A 9 7.10 -12.01 -14.45
CA GLY A 9 7.48 -10.60 -14.43
C GLY A 9 8.07 -10.19 -15.77
N GLY A 10 7.41 -9.23 -16.42
CA GLY A 10 8.02 -8.48 -17.50
C GLY A 10 8.95 -7.46 -16.86
N ILE A 11 10.24 -7.79 -16.74
CA ILE A 11 11.27 -6.79 -16.46
C ILE A 11 11.23 -5.78 -17.61
N LEU A 12 10.83 -4.56 -17.31
CA LEU A 12 10.94 -3.45 -18.25
C LEU A 12 12.39 -2.97 -18.29
N LEU A 13 13.09 -3.33 -19.36
CA LEU A 13 14.34 -2.68 -19.74
C LEU A 13 14.03 -1.22 -20.10
N GLY A 14 14.39 -0.28 -19.22
CA GLY A 14 14.26 1.16 -19.45
C GLY A 14 13.51 1.96 -18.38
N GLN A 15 12.91 1.30 -17.38
CA GLN A 15 12.43 1.99 -16.18
C GLN A 15 13.51 1.94 -15.10
N PRO A 16 13.83 3.04 -14.40
CA PRO A 16 14.82 2.99 -13.33
C PRO A 16 14.39 1.95 -12.30
N TYR A 17 15.20 0.90 -12.12
CA TYR A 17 14.95 -0.12 -11.11
C TYR A 17 15.02 0.55 -9.73
N VAL A 18 13.89 0.56 -9.03
CA VAL A 18 13.76 1.13 -7.69
C VAL A 18 13.35 -0.02 -6.78
N SER A 19 14.23 -0.41 -5.88
CA SER A 19 14.00 -1.54 -4.97
C SER A 19 12.83 -1.28 -4.01
N GLU A 20 12.21 -2.35 -3.49
CA GLU A 20 11.20 -2.28 -2.41
C GLU A 20 11.63 -1.39 -1.25
N HIS A 21 12.92 -1.47 -0.85
CA HIS A 21 13.49 -0.64 0.21
C HIS A 21 13.43 0.87 -0.07
N ARG A 22 13.56 1.29 -1.33
CA ARG A 22 13.47 2.71 -1.69
C ARG A 22 12.02 3.20 -1.64
N TYR A 23 11.05 2.38 -2.03
CA TYR A 23 9.63 2.72 -1.88
C TYR A 23 9.17 2.73 -0.43
N GLU A 24 9.66 1.79 0.38
CA GLU A 24 9.44 1.80 1.83
C GLU A 24 9.91 3.12 2.44
N ALA A 25 11.12 3.58 2.08
CA ALA A 25 11.64 4.86 2.55
C ALA A 25 10.76 6.05 2.14
N PHE A 26 10.27 6.09 0.89
CA PHE A 26 9.36 7.13 0.43
C PHE A 26 8.04 7.16 1.20
N ILE A 27 7.46 5.99 1.47
CA ILE A 27 6.23 5.86 2.24
C ILE A 27 6.47 6.29 3.69
N ILE A 28 7.60 5.93 4.29
CA ILE A 28 7.99 6.37 5.64
C ILE A 28 8.10 7.89 5.72
N GLU A 29 8.78 8.53 4.76
CA GLU A 29 8.93 9.99 4.75
C GLU A 29 7.58 10.71 4.57
N TRP A 30 6.68 10.13 3.77
CA TRP A 30 5.31 10.62 3.67
C TRP A 30 4.53 10.44 4.99
N ILE A 31 4.60 9.26 5.62
CA ILE A 31 3.95 9.00 6.93
C ILE A 31 4.43 10.01 7.99
N LYS A 32 5.73 10.31 8.06
CA LYS A 32 6.25 11.30 9.03
C LYS A 32 5.67 12.70 8.84
N LYS A 33 5.38 13.09 7.60
CA LYS A 33 4.76 14.38 7.28
C LYS A 33 3.28 14.40 7.67
N GLU A 34 2.57 13.30 7.43
CA GLU A 34 1.12 13.21 7.70
C GLU A 34 0.76 12.93 9.16
N PHE A 35 1.63 12.21 9.87
CA PHE A 35 1.36 11.73 11.21
C PHE A 35 2.39 12.31 12.19
N HIS A 36 2.27 13.61 12.49
CA HIS A 36 3.23 14.40 13.28
C HIS A 36 3.61 13.81 14.65
N SER A 37 2.75 12.98 15.25
CA SER A 37 2.97 12.35 16.56
C SER A 37 3.13 10.83 16.49
N ALA A 38 3.10 10.23 15.29
CA ALA A 38 3.15 8.77 15.17
C ALA A 38 4.57 8.25 15.22
N SER A 39 4.75 7.11 15.89
CA SER A 39 5.98 6.32 15.80
C SER A 39 5.85 5.27 14.70
N ILE A 40 6.96 5.03 13.99
CA ILE A 40 7.02 4.06 12.90
C ILE A 40 7.86 2.88 13.38
N GLN A 41 7.25 1.69 13.38
CA GLN A 41 7.90 0.43 13.72
C GLN A 41 8.15 -0.37 12.44
N ARG A 42 9.37 -0.89 12.32
CA ARG A 42 9.77 -1.85 11.29
C ARG A 42 10.08 -3.18 11.95
N GLU A 43 9.95 -4.25 11.19
CA GLU A 43 10.30 -5.60 11.64
C GLU A 43 9.51 -6.11 12.86
N MET A 44 8.41 -5.44 13.19
CA MET A 44 7.53 -5.84 14.28
C MET A 44 6.91 -7.20 13.97
N HIS A 45 6.95 -8.13 14.92
CA HIS A 45 6.28 -9.42 14.76
C HIS A 45 4.86 -9.33 15.30
N LEU A 46 3.87 -9.55 14.44
CA LEU A 46 2.45 -9.53 14.75
C LEU A 46 1.82 -10.85 14.31
N HIS A 47 1.25 -11.61 15.25
CA HIS A 47 0.53 -12.86 14.95
C HIS A 47 1.34 -13.84 14.07
N GLY A 48 2.66 -13.93 14.28
CA GLY A 48 3.54 -14.83 13.54
C GLY A 48 3.90 -14.37 12.12
N ARG A 49 3.54 -13.13 11.75
CA ARG A 49 3.97 -12.48 10.50
C ARG A 49 4.61 -11.13 10.80
N ARG A 50 5.26 -10.55 9.79
CA ARG A 50 5.97 -9.29 9.90
C ARG A 50 5.46 -8.33 8.82
N PRO A 51 4.68 -7.30 9.16
CA PRO A 51 4.37 -6.24 8.20
C PRO A 51 5.62 -5.42 7.88
N ASP A 52 5.61 -4.80 6.69
CA ASP A 52 6.73 -3.95 6.26
C ASP A 52 6.80 -2.66 7.10
N ILE A 53 5.66 -1.98 7.30
CA ILE A 53 5.57 -0.75 8.09
C ILE A 53 4.38 -0.81 9.04
N VAL A 54 4.59 -0.47 10.31
CA VAL A 54 3.53 -0.24 11.31
C VAL A 54 3.63 1.19 11.84
N VAL A 55 2.53 1.90 11.84
CA VAL A 55 2.40 3.26 12.37
C VAL A 55 1.57 3.21 13.64
N MET A 56 2.15 3.68 14.74
CA MET A 56 1.52 3.73 16.05
C MET A 56 1.25 5.19 16.41
N ASN A 57 0.03 5.52 16.78
CA ASN A 57 -0.37 6.84 17.26
C ASN A 57 -1.12 6.70 18.60
N ASP A 58 -0.73 7.45 19.63
CA ASP A 58 -1.32 7.38 20.98
C ASP A 58 -1.48 5.93 21.51
N SER A 59 -0.47 5.09 21.29
CA SER A 59 -0.46 3.64 21.60
C SER A 59 -1.44 2.77 20.81
N ALA A 60 -2.23 3.34 19.90
CA ALA A 60 -3.07 2.60 18.96
C ALA A 60 -2.32 2.35 17.64
N MET A 61 -2.55 1.20 17.03
CA MET A 61 -2.03 0.90 15.70
C MET A 61 -2.89 1.61 14.65
N GLU A 62 -2.36 2.71 14.14
CA GLU A 62 -3.09 3.60 13.23
C GLU A 62 -3.08 3.05 11.81
N LEU A 63 -1.93 2.56 11.34
CA LEU A 63 -1.74 2.13 9.95
C LEU A 63 -0.75 0.97 9.85
N ILE A 64 -1.09 -0.03 9.03
CA ILE A 64 -0.15 -1.04 8.53
C ILE A 64 0.01 -0.81 7.02
N VAL A 65 1.25 -0.89 6.52
CA VAL A 65 1.54 -0.85 5.08
C VAL A 65 2.33 -2.09 4.68
N GLU A 66 1.85 -2.76 3.64
CA GLU A 66 2.56 -3.82 2.91
C GLU A 66 3.18 -3.24 1.64
N VAL A 67 4.50 -3.13 1.61
CA VAL A 67 5.25 -2.54 0.50
C VAL A 67 5.69 -3.64 -0.44
N LYS A 68 5.32 -3.56 -1.72
CA LYS A 68 5.77 -4.50 -2.75
C LYS A 68 6.07 -3.79 -4.05
N GLU A 69 7.09 -4.24 -4.77
CA GLU A 69 7.51 -3.60 -6.02
C GLU A 69 6.55 -3.92 -7.16
N GLU A 70 6.25 -5.19 -7.40
CA GLU A 70 5.46 -5.60 -8.58
C GLU A 70 4.29 -6.53 -8.24
N LYS A 71 4.41 -7.32 -7.17
CA LYS A 71 3.47 -8.39 -6.82
C LYS A 71 2.25 -7.88 -6.06
N TRP A 72 1.41 -7.06 -6.71
CA TRP A 72 0.23 -6.45 -6.09
C TRP A 72 -0.75 -7.47 -5.50
N GLY A 73 -0.91 -8.64 -6.13
CA GLY A 73 -1.80 -9.70 -5.63
C GLY A 73 -1.31 -10.25 -4.28
N TYR A 74 -0.01 -10.46 -4.16
CA TYR A 74 0.61 -10.86 -2.90
C TYR A 74 0.50 -9.77 -1.83
N ALA A 75 0.76 -8.50 -2.20
CA ALA A 75 0.58 -7.36 -1.32
C ALA A 75 -0.87 -7.27 -0.79
N LEU A 76 -1.86 -7.46 -1.68
CA LEU A 76 -3.27 -7.41 -1.34
C LEU A 76 -3.66 -8.55 -0.38
N GLU A 77 -3.19 -9.78 -0.62
CA GLU A 77 -3.46 -10.90 0.28
C GLU A 77 -2.85 -10.69 1.67
N GLN A 78 -1.63 -10.14 1.77
CA GLN A 78 -1.03 -9.77 3.06
C GLN A 78 -1.83 -8.65 3.75
N ALA A 79 -2.23 -7.62 3.01
CA ALA A 79 -3.05 -6.55 3.56
C ALA A 79 -4.44 -7.04 4.03
N LYS A 80 -5.07 -7.98 3.30
CA LYS A 80 -6.32 -8.62 3.76
C LYS A 80 -6.14 -9.37 5.06
N TYR A 81 -5.02 -10.07 5.23
CA TYR A 81 -4.70 -10.77 6.48
C TYR A 81 -4.71 -9.78 7.67
N TRP A 82 -3.98 -8.67 7.58
CA TRP A 82 -3.95 -7.65 8.64
C TRP A 82 -5.32 -7.01 8.88
N LYS A 83 -6.04 -6.70 7.80
CA LYS A 83 -7.37 -6.12 7.89
C LYS A 83 -8.34 -7.05 8.63
N ASN A 84 -8.29 -8.34 8.36
CA ASN A 84 -9.16 -9.33 8.99
C ASN A 84 -8.87 -9.52 10.48
N LEU A 85 -7.63 -9.29 10.92
CA LEU A 85 -7.26 -9.29 12.33
C LEU A 85 -7.82 -8.08 13.10
N ARG A 86 -8.21 -7.00 12.40
CA ARG A 86 -8.76 -5.76 12.98
C ARG A 86 -7.85 -5.13 14.05
N ILE A 87 -6.55 -5.35 13.96
CA ILE A 87 -5.55 -4.83 14.91
C ILE A 87 -5.11 -3.41 14.58
N SER A 88 -5.30 -2.95 13.34
CA SER A 88 -5.03 -1.58 12.91
C SER A 88 -6.29 -0.89 12.43
N ARG A 89 -6.32 0.44 12.59
CA ARG A 89 -7.42 1.26 12.06
C ARG A 89 -7.42 1.26 10.53
N ARG A 90 -6.24 1.19 9.92
CA ARG A 90 -6.05 1.24 8.45
C ARG A 90 -5.01 0.23 8.01
N VAL A 91 -5.24 -0.32 6.81
CA VAL A 91 -4.28 -1.21 6.14
C VAL A 91 -4.16 -0.79 4.69
N CYS A 92 -2.93 -0.71 4.20
CA CYS A 92 -2.62 -0.27 2.85
C CYS A 92 -1.59 -1.14 2.18
N ILE A 93 -1.59 -1.12 0.86
CA ILE A 93 -0.48 -1.59 0.03
C ILE A 93 0.30 -0.39 -0.49
N GLY A 94 1.62 -0.43 -0.33
CA GLY A 94 2.56 0.57 -0.81
C GLY A 94 3.28 0.05 -2.05
N MET A 95 3.19 0.76 -3.16
CA MET A 95 3.76 0.31 -4.43
C MET A 95 4.20 1.50 -5.30
N PRO A 96 5.01 1.28 -6.34
CA PRO A 96 5.15 2.26 -7.41
C PRO A 96 3.81 2.65 -8.05
N LYS A 97 3.64 3.94 -8.37
CA LYS A 97 2.46 4.48 -9.05
C LYS A 97 2.16 3.75 -10.37
N TRP A 98 3.19 3.40 -11.13
CA TRP A 98 3.03 2.75 -12.43
C TRP A 98 2.39 1.37 -12.32
N VAL A 99 2.53 0.69 -11.17
CA VAL A 99 1.89 -0.62 -10.92
C VAL A 99 0.39 -0.45 -11.01
N TRP A 100 -0.17 0.58 -10.36
CA TRP A 100 -1.59 0.92 -10.48
C TRP A 100 -2.02 1.22 -11.92
N GLY A 101 -1.18 1.95 -12.67
CA GLY A 101 -1.44 2.27 -14.08
C GLY A 101 -1.53 1.03 -14.97
N LYS A 102 -0.73 -0.01 -14.68
CA LYS A 102 -0.73 -1.29 -15.39
C LYS A 102 -1.79 -2.28 -14.88
N MET A 103 -2.44 -2.01 -13.75
CA MET A 103 -3.49 -2.89 -13.23
C MET A 103 -4.74 -2.86 -14.12
N LEU A 104 -5.21 -4.06 -14.49
CA LEU A 104 -6.51 -4.23 -15.12
C LEU A 104 -7.61 -3.57 -14.27
N PRO A 105 -8.64 -2.94 -14.88
CA PRO A 105 -9.74 -2.31 -14.15
C PRO A 105 -10.39 -3.22 -13.09
N ARG A 106 -10.56 -4.52 -13.40
CA ARG A 106 -11.08 -5.52 -12.46
C ARG A 106 -10.24 -5.62 -11.18
N ASN A 107 -8.91 -5.57 -11.29
CA ASN A 107 -8.00 -5.69 -10.15
C ASN A 107 -8.04 -4.41 -9.30
N ARG A 108 -8.15 -3.24 -9.94
CA ARG A 108 -8.34 -1.97 -9.25
C ARG A 108 -9.67 -1.95 -8.49
N ASN A 109 -10.73 -2.51 -9.06
CA ASN A 109 -12.01 -2.66 -8.39
C ASN A 109 -11.91 -3.61 -7.18
N MET A 110 -11.21 -4.74 -7.31
CA MET A 110 -10.96 -5.64 -6.17
C MET A 110 -10.27 -4.93 -5.00
N ILE A 111 -9.26 -4.09 -5.25
CA ILE A 111 -8.60 -3.30 -4.19
C ILE A 111 -9.60 -2.34 -3.56
N ARG A 112 -10.38 -1.60 -4.36
CA ARG A 112 -11.39 -0.66 -3.87
C ARG A 112 -12.45 -1.35 -2.98
N GLU A 113 -12.96 -2.49 -3.42
CA GLU A 113 -13.98 -3.28 -2.71
C GLU A 113 -13.43 -3.96 -1.46
N SER A 114 -12.14 -4.33 -1.46
CA SER A 114 -11.48 -4.95 -0.30
C SER A 114 -11.41 -4.02 0.91
N GLY A 115 -11.64 -2.72 0.70
CA GLY A 115 -11.55 -1.71 1.72
C GLY A 115 -10.12 -1.52 2.26
N ILE A 116 -9.10 -1.80 1.44
CA ILE A 116 -7.66 -1.63 1.71
C ILE A 116 -7.17 -0.41 0.93
N GLY A 117 -6.30 0.40 1.54
CA GLY A 117 -5.69 1.56 0.89
C GLY A 117 -4.65 1.18 -0.15
N PHE A 118 -4.48 2.00 -1.18
CA PHE A 118 -3.32 1.93 -2.09
C PHE A 118 -2.50 3.20 -1.92
N LEU A 119 -1.18 3.09 -1.78
CA LEU A 119 -0.22 4.19 -1.74
C LEU A 119 0.76 4.04 -2.91
N GLY A 120 0.57 4.86 -3.94
CA GLY A 120 1.35 4.89 -5.16
C GLY A 120 2.41 5.99 -5.13
N ALA A 121 3.68 5.61 -5.00
CA ALA A 121 4.80 6.55 -5.05
C ALA A 121 5.33 6.71 -6.48
N ASP A 122 5.65 7.95 -6.90
CA ASP A 122 6.41 8.19 -8.13
C ASP A 122 7.93 8.01 -7.92
N GLU A 123 8.71 8.22 -8.99
CA GLU A 123 10.17 8.03 -8.96
C GLU A 123 10.90 9.05 -8.06
N SER A 124 10.26 10.20 -7.83
CA SER A 124 10.73 11.27 -6.95
C SER A 124 10.35 11.02 -5.49
N GLY A 125 9.62 9.95 -5.20
CA GLY A 125 9.17 9.59 -3.85
C GLY A 125 7.94 10.35 -3.36
N ASN A 126 7.24 11.05 -4.26
CA ASN A 126 5.96 11.65 -3.92
C ASN A 126 4.86 10.59 -3.99
N ILE A 127 4.02 10.53 -2.97
CA ILE A 127 2.78 9.74 -3.02
C ILE A 127 1.81 10.50 -3.94
N THR A 128 1.68 10.05 -5.19
CA THR A 128 0.90 10.75 -6.24
C THR A 128 -0.33 9.96 -6.70
N HIS A 129 -0.54 8.78 -6.13
CA HIS A 129 -1.78 8.04 -6.35
C HIS A 129 -2.20 7.34 -5.08
N TYR A 130 -3.51 7.35 -4.83
CA TYR A 130 -4.07 6.58 -3.75
C TYR A 130 -5.48 6.12 -4.07
N ALA A 131 -5.78 4.90 -3.64
CA ALA A 131 -7.13 4.38 -3.61
C ALA A 131 -7.53 4.29 -2.15
N ILE A 132 -8.19 5.33 -1.62
CA ILE A 132 -8.77 5.25 -0.28
C ILE A 132 -10.04 4.39 -0.38
N PRO A 133 -10.15 3.36 0.46
CA PRO A 133 -11.38 2.59 0.54
C PRO A 133 -12.55 3.47 0.95
N LYS A 134 -13.66 3.34 0.22
CA LYS A 134 -14.94 3.90 0.64
C LYS A 134 -15.55 3.00 1.71
N ASP A 135 -16.26 3.59 2.65
CA ASP A 135 -17.11 2.83 3.56
C ASP A 135 -18.28 2.17 2.79
N GLN A 136 -19.08 1.37 3.48
CA GLN A 136 -20.25 0.70 2.91
C GLN A 136 -21.32 1.68 2.37
N ASN A 137 -21.21 2.96 2.70
CA ASN A 137 -22.11 4.03 2.27
C ASN A 137 -21.49 4.89 1.14
N GLY A 138 -20.34 4.47 0.58
CA GLY A 138 -19.65 5.20 -0.46
C GLY A 138 -18.93 6.46 0.00
N LYS A 139 -18.92 6.77 1.31
CA LYS A 139 -18.14 7.88 1.87
C LYS A 139 -16.68 7.47 1.94
N GLN A 140 -15.78 8.39 1.58
CA GLN A 140 -14.35 8.15 1.76
C GLN A 140 -14.06 8.02 3.26
N ILE A 141 -13.35 6.96 3.66
CA ILE A 141 -12.80 6.89 5.02
C ILE A 141 -11.82 8.07 5.15
N HIS A 142 -11.99 8.92 6.16
CA HIS A 142 -11.20 10.13 6.31
C HIS A 142 -9.71 9.79 6.50
N TRP A 143 -8.86 10.30 5.61
CA TRP A 143 -7.40 10.24 5.68
C TRP A 143 -6.81 11.64 5.93
N PRO A 144 -5.58 11.76 6.47
CA PRO A 144 -4.93 13.06 6.64
C PRO A 144 -4.81 13.83 5.31
N SER A 145 -4.85 15.16 5.42
CA SER A 145 -5.43 16.09 4.45
C SER A 145 -4.51 16.59 3.33
N SER A 146 -3.27 16.10 3.19
CA SER A 146 -2.27 16.77 2.35
C SER A 146 -2.20 16.36 0.88
N VAL A 147 -3.04 15.43 0.40
CA VAL A 147 -2.91 14.88 -0.96
C VAL A 147 -4.10 15.26 -1.84
N SER A 148 -3.91 16.18 -2.80
CA SER A 148 -4.93 16.57 -3.79
C SER A 148 -5.18 15.49 -4.85
N PHE A 149 -6.44 15.34 -5.29
CA PHE A 149 -6.89 14.33 -6.26
C PHE A 149 -7.00 14.89 -7.70
N TYR A 150 -6.88 13.98 -8.68
CA TYR A 150 -7.43 14.08 -10.03
C TYR A 150 -8.50 13.00 -10.23
#